data_AF-A0A2V1BAC1-F1
#
_entry.id   AF-A0A2V1BAC1-F1
#
_cell.length_a   1.000
_cell.length_b   1.000
_cell.length_c   1.000
_cell.angle_alpha   90.00
_cell.angle_beta   90.00
_cell.angle_gamma   90.00
#
_symmetry.space_group_name_H-M   'P 1'
#
loop_
_entity.id
_entity.type
_entity.pdbx_description
1 polymer ?
#
loop_
_entity_poly.entity_id
_entity_poly.type
_entity_poly.pdbx_seq_one_letter_code
_entity_poly.pdbx_strand_id
1 'polypeptide(L)'
;MDHAQIHYASIRDQTTTTDSPGESKVNNDNGSLLPQAFSDANIPTWRRIAYHSLVFIFGCLLLFVTPLMLFLTFFAKSATYPGPEQCTAQANGDSFFAPDTVYGNFTLAEAKAIDLAWNTVVGKGGTALIALGYYSIAADALLRIAEVTPISLDLFAHLVFQPTSFFSLRPLITEFFTLGSFTSWRSWRHKIAVSWLAVSVLGLLTLPVALDAMTGYVQRQDAIVRFDDGTIVDYDPRISGGQIQCVPGFGYQWGFSSSIILNTMSLSFMWIFGMFCIWLDAQWCSELRKKGRGLGVWRGVVDLAEAVEEQLGSSTGAYSDRRLKKALRKAKGVKYTVGEAAGRGGSLHIKLSAEPSARLRLLFDGKYA
;
A
#
# COMPACT_ATOMS: atom_id res chain seq x y z
N MET A 1 61.36 5.82 20.22
CA MET A 1 60.63 4.56 20.26
C MET A 1 59.26 4.80 20.89
N ASP A 2 58.17 5.11 20.21
CA ASP A 2 57.89 5.65 18.88
C ASP A 2 56.54 6.37 19.02
N HIS A 3 56.50 7.65 18.69
CA HIS A 3 55.28 8.43 18.56
C HIS A 3 54.81 8.32 17.12
N ALA A 4 53.70 7.61 16.88
CA ALA A 4 53.05 7.58 15.58
C ALA A 4 52.20 8.86 15.41
N GLN A 5 52.73 9.82 14.65
CA GLN A 5 51.98 10.93 14.05
C GLN A 5 51.27 10.43 12.79
N ILE A 6 49.94 10.58 12.75
CA ILE A 6 49.16 10.35 11.52
C ILE A 6 49.00 11.69 10.82
N HIS A 7 49.61 11.78 9.64
CA HIS A 7 49.50 12.88 8.69
C HIS A 7 48.09 12.98 8.10
N TYR A 8 47.46 14.14 8.23
CA TYR A 8 46.31 14.53 7.38
C TYR A 8 46.85 15.13 6.07
N ALA A 9 46.63 14.42 4.97
CA ALA A 9 46.90 14.94 3.63
C ALA A 9 45.68 15.73 3.13
N SER A 10 45.92 17.00 2.85
CA SER A 10 45.05 17.92 2.11
C SER A 10 44.90 17.45 0.66
N ILE A 11 43.67 17.34 0.17
CA ILE A 11 43.40 17.31 -1.27
C ILE A 11 42.31 18.34 -1.55
N ARG A 12 42.72 19.44 -2.21
CA ARG A 12 41.86 20.46 -2.79
C ARG A 12 41.91 20.31 -4.31
N ASP A 13 40.71 20.29 -4.89
CA ASP A 13 40.27 20.61 -6.25
C ASP A 13 40.94 19.97 -7.48
N GLN A 14 40.11 19.31 -8.30
CA GLN A 14 39.75 19.88 -9.60
C GLN A 14 38.44 19.29 -10.16
N THR A 15 37.57 20.24 -10.51
CA THR A 15 36.34 20.18 -11.32
C THR A 15 36.44 19.36 -12.61
N THR A 16 35.41 18.58 -12.92
CA THR A 16 34.91 18.49 -14.29
C THR A 16 33.39 18.30 -14.28
N THR A 17 32.75 19.27 -14.92
CA THR A 17 31.34 19.47 -15.21
C THR A 17 30.69 18.33 -15.99
N THR A 18 29.56 17.84 -15.49
CA THR A 18 28.42 17.44 -16.31
C THR A 18 27.15 17.97 -15.66
N ASP A 19 26.64 19.07 -16.22
CA ASP A 19 25.42 19.76 -15.80
C ASP A 19 24.19 18.84 -15.89
N SER A 20 23.56 18.57 -14.74
CA SER A 20 22.17 18.15 -14.66
C SER A 20 21.34 19.31 -14.10
N PRO A 21 20.29 19.78 -14.80
CA PRO A 21 19.54 20.95 -14.37
C PRO A 21 18.53 20.56 -13.28
N GLY A 22 18.84 20.84 -12.01
CA GLY A 22 17.85 20.72 -10.93
C GLY A 22 18.36 20.71 -9.49
N GLU A 23 19.66 20.64 -9.23
CA GLU A 23 20.16 20.53 -7.85
C GLU A 23 20.62 21.89 -7.29
N SER A 24 19.95 22.33 -6.23
CA SER A 24 20.23 23.57 -5.51
C SER A 24 21.66 23.61 -4.98
N LYS A 25 22.37 24.71 -5.28
CA LYS A 25 23.68 25.06 -4.72
C LYS A 25 23.65 25.06 -3.18
N VAL A 26 24.28 24.06 -2.57
CA VAL A 26 24.72 24.09 -1.17
C VAL A 26 25.81 25.16 -1.07
N ASN A 27 25.68 26.13 -0.14
CA ASN A 27 26.74 27.10 0.05
C ASN A 27 27.89 26.46 0.82
N ASN A 28 29.11 26.60 0.29
CA ASN A 28 30.34 26.37 1.03
C ASN A 28 30.41 27.40 2.15
N ASP A 29 30.27 26.92 3.39
CA ASP A 29 31.18 27.19 4.52
C ASP A 29 30.56 26.76 5.87
N ASN A 30 29.22 26.57 5.96
CA ASN A 30 28.53 26.20 7.22
C ASN A 30 27.50 25.06 7.12
N GLY A 31 27.34 24.40 5.96
CA GLY A 31 26.41 23.26 5.79
C GLY A 31 24.91 23.59 5.91
N SER A 32 24.53 24.86 6.01
CA SER A 32 23.12 25.30 6.09
C SER A 32 22.45 25.33 4.71
N LEU A 33 21.24 24.79 4.62
CA LEU A 33 20.40 24.87 3.41
C LEU A 33 19.86 26.30 3.22
N LEU A 34 19.91 26.81 1.99
CA LEU A 34 19.39 28.14 1.65
C LEU A 34 17.87 28.12 1.42
N PRO A 35 17.15 29.22 1.71
CA PRO A 35 15.75 29.37 1.34
C PRO A 35 15.57 29.18 -0.17
N GLN A 36 14.63 28.33 -0.57
CA GLN A 36 14.35 28.03 -1.96
C GLN A 36 12.97 28.55 -2.37
N ALA A 37 12.88 29.10 -3.57
CA ALA A 37 11.60 29.20 -4.25
C ALA A 37 11.22 27.82 -4.79
N PHE A 38 9.92 27.52 -4.89
CA PHE A 38 9.49 26.31 -5.56
C PHE A 38 9.90 26.40 -7.03
N SER A 39 10.77 25.50 -7.50
CA SER A 39 11.12 25.44 -8.92
C SER A 39 9.85 25.16 -9.72
N ASP A 40 9.68 25.83 -10.86
CA ASP A 40 8.67 25.45 -11.85
C ASP A 40 8.81 23.95 -12.11
N ALA A 41 7.75 23.20 -11.85
CA ALA A 41 7.77 21.76 -12.07
C ALA A 41 8.05 21.51 -13.56
N ASN A 42 9.23 20.98 -13.90
CA ASN A 42 9.69 20.73 -15.27
C ASN A 42 8.75 19.79 -16.08
N ILE A 43 7.79 19.15 -15.42
CA ILE A 43 6.74 18.33 -16.05
C ILE A 43 5.37 18.83 -15.58
N PRO A 44 4.46 19.20 -16.49
CA PRO A 44 3.14 19.67 -16.11
C PRO A 44 2.32 18.53 -15.48
N THR A 45 1.69 18.79 -14.34
CA THR A 45 0.98 17.82 -13.49
C THR A 45 -0.01 16.94 -14.27
N TRP A 46 -0.64 17.48 -15.32
CA TRP A 46 -1.59 16.74 -16.16
C TRP A 46 -0.96 15.58 -16.92
N ARG A 47 0.31 15.69 -17.38
CA ARG A 47 1.00 14.59 -18.09
C ARG A 47 1.27 13.42 -17.17
N ARG A 48 1.71 13.71 -15.93
CA ARG A 48 1.90 12.70 -14.89
C ARG A 48 0.59 11.99 -14.58
N ILE A 49 -0.50 12.75 -14.40
CA ILE A 49 -1.83 12.19 -14.13
C ILE A 49 -2.28 11.33 -15.31
N ALA A 50 -2.20 11.81 -16.54
CA ALA A 50 -2.61 11.06 -17.73
C ALA A 50 -1.86 9.74 -17.86
N TYR A 51 -0.53 9.74 -17.66
CA TYR A 51 0.28 8.53 -17.69
C TYR A 51 -0.16 7.52 -16.63
N HIS A 52 -0.28 7.93 -15.37
CA HIS A 52 -0.69 7.01 -14.30
C HIS A 52 -2.15 6.55 -14.45
N SER A 53 -3.05 7.38 -14.99
CA SER A 53 -4.42 6.98 -15.33
C SER A 53 -4.45 5.93 -16.44
N LEU A 54 -3.60 6.06 -17.47
CA LEU A 54 -3.47 5.05 -18.52
C LEU A 54 -2.91 3.73 -17.98
N VAL A 55 -1.87 3.81 -17.14
CA VAL A 55 -1.29 2.63 -16.46
C VAL A 55 -2.35 1.97 -15.56
N PHE A 56 -3.15 2.75 -14.83
CA PHE A 56 -4.24 2.23 -14.01
C PHE A 56 -5.31 1.52 -14.86
N ILE A 57 -5.75 2.14 -15.96
CA ILE A 57 -6.75 1.53 -16.87
C ILE A 57 -6.21 0.21 -17.44
N PHE A 58 -4.97 0.20 -17.92
CA PHE A 58 -4.34 -1.01 -18.43
C PHE A 58 -4.21 -2.09 -17.35
N GLY A 59 -3.81 -1.70 -16.14
CA GLY A 59 -3.75 -2.58 -14.98
C GLY A 59 -5.11 -3.19 -14.64
N CYS A 60 -6.19 -2.40 -14.67
CA CYS A 60 -7.56 -2.87 -14.44
C CYS A 60 -8.01 -3.89 -15.49
N LEU A 61 -7.68 -3.67 -16.76
CA LEU A 61 -7.99 -4.62 -17.83
C LEU A 61 -7.27 -5.96 -17.61
N LEU A 62 -5.98 -5.92 -17.27
CA LEU A 62 -5.15 -7.12 -17.11
C LEU A 62 -5.44 -7.88 -15.80
N LEU A 63 -5.62 -7.18 -14.68
CA LEU A 63 -5.74 -7.79 -13.35
C LEU A 63 -7.16 -8.16 -12.95
N PHE A 64 -8.18 -7.60 -13.61
CA PHE A 64 -9.57 -7.86 -13.24
C PHE A 64 -10.39 -8.40 -14.42
N VAL A 65 -10.37 -7.73 -15.57
CA VAL A 65 -11.24 -8.11 -16.70
C VAL A 65 -10.80 -9.44 -17.32
N THR A 66 -9.51 -9.64 -17.57
CA THR A 66 -9.00 -10.90 -18.13
C THR A 66 -9.28 -12.12 -17.25
N PRO A 67 -8.93 -12.14 -15.94
CA PRO A 67 -9.22 -13.29 -15.09
C PRO A 67 -10.73 -13.48 -14.84
N LEU A 68 -11.53 -12.40 -14.76
CA LEU A 68 -12.99 -12.53 -14.67
C LEU A 68 -13.57 -13.23 -15.91
N MET A 69 -13.12 -12.86 -17.11
CA MET A 69 -13.57 -13.50 -18.35
C MET A 69 -13.12 -14.97 -18.42
N LEU A 70 -11.88 -15.27 -17.99
CA LEU A 70 -11.41 -16.66 -17.89
C LEU A 70 -12.23 -17.48 -16.90
N PHE A 71 -12.55 -16.91 -15.73
CA PHE A 71 -13.41 -17.54 -14.74
C PHE A 71 -14.81 -17.82 -15.30
N LEU A 72 -15.45 -16.82 -15.93
CA LEU A 72 -16.77 -16.99 -16.53
C LEU A 72 -16.79 -18.06 -17.63
N THR A 73 -15.74 -18.11 -18.47
CA THR A 73 -15.63 -19.14 -19.51
C THR A 73 -15.33 -20.54 -18.97
N PHE A 74 -14.57 -20.65 -17.87
CA PHE A 74 -14.32 -21.91 -17.17
C PHE A 74 -15.59 -22.48 -16.55
N PHE A 75 -16.36 -21.66 -15.81
CA PHE A 75 -17.64 -22.08 -15.23
C PHE A 75 -18.70 -22.42 -16.28
N ALA A 76 -18.71 -21.70 -17.41
CA ALA A 76 -19.58 -22.06 -18.52
C ALA A 76 -19.24 -23.44 -19.11
N LYS A 77 -17.97 -23.86 -19.07
CA LYS A 77 -17.51 -25.18 -19.54
C LYS A 77 -17.69 -26.30 -18.53
N SER A 78 -17.49 -26.05 -17.24
CA SER A 78 -17.61 -27.08 -16.19
C SER A 78 -19.06 -27.58 -16.02
N ALA A 79 -20.05 -26.78 -16.45
CA ALA A 79 -21.45 -27.18 -16.48
C ALA A 79 -21.81 -28.24 -17.55
N THR A 80 -20.90 -28.58 -18.49
CA THR A 80 -21.30 -29.28 -19.72
C THR A 80 -20.85 -30.74 -19.86
N TYR A 81 -19.90 -31.27 -19.06
CA TYR A 81 -19.42 -32.66 -19.26
C TYR A 81 -19.07 -33.42 -17.97
N PRO A 82 -19.68 -34.60 -17.73
CA PRO A 82 -19.22 -35.52 -16.69
C PRO A 82 -17.96 -36.26 -17.15
N GLY A 83 -16.84 -36.01 -16.48
CA GLY A 83 -15.54 -36.62 -16.75
C GLY A 83 -14.71 -36.78 -15.46
N PRO A 84 -13.52 -37.40 -15.52
CA PRO A 84 -12.70 -37.73 -14.35
C PRO A 84 -12.22 -36.48 -13.59
N GLU A 85 -12.18 -35.32 -14.24
CA GLU A 85 -11.91 -34.02 -13.60
C GLU A 85 -12.95 -33.65 -12.52
N GLN A 86 -14.17 -34.22 -12.58
CA GLN A 86 -15.19 -34.01 -11.55
C GLN A 86 -14.88 -34.73 -10.24
N CYS A 87 -14.03 -35.76 -10.24
CA CYS A 87 -13.72 -36.49 -9.01
C CYS A 87 -12.95 -35.65 -8.00
N THR A 88 -12.07 -34.75 -8.46
CA THR A 88 -11.37 -33.82 -7.56
C THR A 88 -12.34 -32.76 -7.02
N ALA A 89 -13.22 -32.20 -7.86
CA ALA A 89 -14.23 -31.24 -7.44
C ALA A 89 -15.26 -31.86 -6.47
N GLN A 90 -15.69 -33.10 -6.72
CA GLN A 90 -16.70 -33.80 -5.93
C GLN A 90 -16.16 -34.36 -4.61
N ALA A 91 -14.91 -34.85 -4.58
CA ALA A 91 -14.26 -35.31 -3.34
C ALA A 91 -14.02 -34.16 -2.33
N ASN A 92 -13.83 -32.95 -2.85
CA ASN A 92 -13.62 -31.76 -2.02
C ASN A 92 -14.95 -31.15 -1.51
N GLY A 93 -16.10 -31.60 -2.01
CA GLY A 93 -17.42 -31.00 -1.72
C GLY A 93 -17.52 -29.53 -2.14
N ASP A 94 -18.61 -28.85 -1.78
CA ASP A 94 -18.80 -27.39 -1.97
C ASP A 94 -17.85 -26.54 -1.06
N SER A 95 -16.63 -27.01 -0.82
CA SER A 95 -15.68 -26.38 0.09
C SER A 95 -15.07 -25.15 -0.56
N PHE A 96 -15.49 -23.97 -0.10
CA PHE A 96 -15.01 -22.65 -0.55
C PHE A 96 -13.47 -22.53 -0.59
N PHE A 97 -12.76 -23.24 0.28
CA PHE A 97 -11.30 -23.19 0.43
C PHE A 97 -10.55 -24.29 -0.32
N ALA A 98 -11.24 -25.29 -0.86
CA ALA A 98 -10.57 -26.39 -1.52
C ALA A 98 -10.14 -25.99 -2.95
N PRO A 99 -8.93 -26.37 -3.38
CA PRO A 99 -8.55 -26.26 -4.78
C PRO A 99 -9.48 -27.08 -5.67
N ASP A 100 -10.15 -26.39 -6.60
CA ASP A 100 -11.02 -26.99 -7.63
C ASP A 100 -10.32 -26.98 -9.00
N THR A 101 -9.40 -26.05 -9.22
CA THR A 101 -8.56 -25.99 -10.41
C THR A 101 -7.16 -26.48 -10.09
N VAL A 102 -6.87 -27.76 -10.37
CA VAL A 102 -5.62 -28.44 -9.99
C VAL A 102 -4.79 -28.88 -11.19
N TYR A 103 -3.47 -28.95 -11.01
CA TYR A 103 -2.52 -29.29 -12.06
C TYR A 103 -1.43 -30.25 -11.58
N GLY A 104 -0.89 -31.00 -12.53
CA GLY A 104 0.27 -31.86 -12.34
C GLY A 104 0.00 -33.16 -11.60
N ASN A 105 1.07 -33.92 -11.40
CA ASN A 105 1.11 -35.10 -10.56
C ASN A 105 2.45 -35.11 -9.83
N PHE A 106 2.43 -34.72 -8.56
CA PHE A 106 3.60 -34.47 -7.74
C PHE A 106 3.68 -35.45 -6.59
N THR A 107 4.88 -35.66 -6.09
CA THR A 107 5.06 -36.21 -4.75
C THR A 107 4.59 -35.19 -3.70
N LEU A 108 4.31 -35.66 -2.48
CA LEU A 108 3.93 -34.77 -1.37
C LEU A 108 4.97 -33.68 -1.11
N ALA A 109 6.26 -34.03 -1.24
CA ALA A 109 7.36 -33.10 -1.00
C ALA A 109 7.39 -32.00 -2.06
N GLU A 110 7.23 -32.35 -3.33
CA GLU A 110 7.19 -31.39 -4.44
C GLU A 110 5.98 -30.47 -4.34
N ALA A 111 4.79 -31.01 -4.08
CA ALA A 111 3.58 -30.20 -3.93
C ALA A 111 3.69 -29.19 -2.78
N LYS A 112 4.23 -29.61 -1.63
CA LYS A 112 4.52 -28.72 -0.50
C LYS A 112 5.56 -27.66 -0.84
N ALA A 113 6.59 -28.02 -1.60
CA ALA A 113 7.64 -27.08 -2.00
C ALA A 113 7.10 -26.00 -2.94
N ILE A 114 6.25 -26.37 -3.91
CA ILE A 114 5.58 -25.44 -4.82
C ILE A 114 4.70 -24.46 -4.03
N ASP A 115 3.87 -24.98 -3.14
CA ASP A 115 2.96 -24.17 -2.32
C ASP A 115 3.73 -23.19 -1.42
N LEU A 116 4.78 -23.66 -0.74
CA LEU A 116 5.66 -22.82 0.07
C LEU A 116 6.36 -21.73 -0.75
N ALA A 117 6.81 -22.06 -1.96
CA ALA A 117 7.45 -21.10 -2.86
C ALA A 117 6.46 -20.00 -3.29
N TRP A 118 5.24 -20.37 -3.64
CA TRP A 118 4.16 -19.43 -3.98
C TRP A 118 3.84 -18.48 -2.81
N ASN A 119 3.60 -19.03 -1.61
CA ASN A 119 3.23 -18.23 -0.43
C ASN A 119 4.35 -17.28 0.00
N THR A 120 5.60 -17.66 -0.25
CA THR A 120 6.77 -16.82 0.04
C THR A 120 6.93 -15.70 -0.99
N VAL A 121 6.98 -16.03 -2.28
CA VAL A 121 7.29 -15.07 -3.34
C VAL A 121 6.08 -14.19 -3.65
N VAL A 122 4.94 -14.81 -3.95
CA VAL A 122 3.72 -14.09 -4.35
C VAL A 122 3.01 -13.55 -3.11
N GLY A 123 2.83 -14.38 -2.09
CA GLY A 123 2.16 -13.99 -0.84
C GLY A 123 2.89 -12.85 -0.13
N LYS A 124 4.07 -13.14 0.43
CA LYS A 124 4.83 -12.18 1.24
C LYS A 124 5.58 -11.16 0.40
N GLY A 125 6.28 -11.60 -0.64
CA GLY A 125 7.05 -10.71 -1.53
C GLY A 125 6.16 -9.72 -2.27
N GLY A 126 5.04 -10.19 -2.84
CA GLY A 126 4.04 -9.33 -3.48
C GLY A 126 3.44 -8.31 -2.50
N THR A 127 3.06 -8.76 -1.29
CA THR A 127 2.53 -7.85 -0.25
C THR A 127 3.54 -6.77 0.13
N ALA A 128 4.82 -7.11 0.25
CA ALA A 128 5.88 -6.14 0.54
C ALA A 128 6.00 -5.06 -0.55
N LEU A 129 5.90 -5.43 -1.83
CA LEU A 129 5.92 -4.47 -2.94
C LEU A 129 4.69 -3.55 -2.92
N ILE A 130 3.51 -4.11 -2.66
CA ILE A 130 2.26 -3.33 -2.55
C ILE A 130 2.34 -2.35 -1.37
N ALA A 131 2.94 -2.76 -0.25
CA ALA A 131 3.17 -1.91 0.91
C ALA A 131 4.07 -0.69 0.59
N LEU A 132 5.08 -0.85 -0.27
CA LEU A 132 5.91 0.27 -0.73
C LEU A 132 5.10 1.27 -1.58
N GLY A 133 4.25 0.76 -2.48
CA GLY A 133 3.33 1.60 -3.24
C GLY A 133 2.36 2.35 -2.33
N TYR A 134 1.77 1.65 -1.35
CA TYR A 134 0.86 2.23 -0.36
C TYR A 134 1.52 3.37 0.43
N TYR A 135 2.78 3.22 0.86
CA TYR A 135 3.51 4.28 1.58
C TYR A 135 3.48 5.62 0.81
N SER A 136 3.75 5.57 -0.50
CA SER A 136 3.78 6.78 -1.34
C SER A 136 2.41 7.48 -1.43
N ILE A 137 1.33 6.70 -1.52
CA ILE A 137 -0.03 7.24 -1.61
C ILE A 137 -0.50 7.72 -0.23
N ALA A 138 -0.20 6.99 0.85
CA ALA A 138 -0.54 7.37 2.21
C ALA A 138 0.15 8.68 2.62
N ALA A 139 1.40 8.88 2.24
CA ALA A 139 2.13 10.14 2.46
C ALA A 139 1.49 11.32 1.71
N ASP A 140 1.14 11.13 0.44
CA ASP A 140 0.45 12.16 -0.36
C ASP A 140 -0.94 12.48 0.20
N ALA A 141 -1.67 11.45 0.64
CA ALA A 141 -2.97 11.58 1.29
C ALA A 141 -2.85 12.33 2.62
N LEU A 142 -1.87 11.98 3.47
CA LEU A 142 -1.63 12.65 4.74
C LEU A 142 -1.34 14.13 4.53
N LEU A 143 -0.46 14.46 3.58
CA LEU A 143 -0.12 15.83 3.26
C LEU A 143 -1.36 16.61 2.80
N ARG A 144 -2.18 16.02 1.93
CA ARG A 144 -3.48 16.58 1.53
C ARG A 144 -4.44 16.78 2.71
N ILE A 145 -4.55 15.82 3.61
CA ILE A 145 -5.42 15.93 4.79
C ILE A 145 -4.92 17.06 5.70
N ALA A 146 -3.62 17.11 5.98
CA ALA A 146 -2.97 18.13 6.80
C ALA A 146 -3.02 19.55 6.20
N GLU A 147 -3.28 19.71 4.90
CA GLU A 147 -3.53 21.03 4.28
C GLU A 147 -4.96 21.55 4.49
N VAL A 148 -5.91 20.65 4.73
CA VAL A 148 -7.33 20.99 4.70
C VAL A 148 -7.92 21.02 6.09
N THR A 149 -7.63 19.98 6.88
CA THR A 149 -8.18 19.75 8.21
C THR A 149 -7.07 19.69 9.27
N PRO A 150 -7.32 20.23 10.47
CA PRO A 150 -6.44 19.98 11.60
C PRO A 150 -6.49 18.49 11.95
N ILE A 151 -5.33 17.86 12.13
CA ILE A 151 -5.18 16.45 12.48
C ILE A 151 -4.39 16.27 13.77
N SER A 152 -4.60 15.18 14.48
CA SER A 152 -3.79 14.87 15.66
C SER A 152 -2.32 14.59 15.30
N LEU A 153 -1.39 15.03 16.16
CA LEU A 153 0.05 14.72 16.02
C LEU A 153 0.33 13.21 16.05
N ASP A 154 -0.49 12.46 16.80
CA ASP A 154 -0.44 11.00 16.88
C ASP A 154 -0.75 10.36 15.51
N LEU A 155 -1.78 10.85 14.80
CA LEU A 155 -2.10 10.38 13.45
C LEU A 155 -1.00 10.72 12.45
N PHE A 156 -0.49 11.96 12.50
CA PHE A 156 0.59 12.39 11.61
C PHE A 156 1.83 11.50 11.78
N ALA A 157 2.28 11.28 13.01
CA ALA A 157 3.44 10.45 13.30
C ALA A 157 3.25 9.01 12.80
N HIS A 158 2.09 8.39 13.09
CA HIS A 158 1.84 7.01 12.69
C HIS A 158 1.79 6.84 11.16
N LEU A 159 1.20 7.79 10.42
CA LEU A 159 1.13 7.71 8.96
C LEU A 159 2.44 8.06 8.26
N VAL A 160 3.28 8.93 8.83
CA VAL A 160 4.61 9.22 8.27
C VAL A 160 5.58 8.05 8.46
N PHE A 161 5.63 7.50 9.68
CA PHE A 161 6.69 6.55 10.07
C PHE A 161 6.28 5.09 9.94
N GLN A 162 4.99 4.78 10.12
CA GLN A 162 4.50 3.40 10.21
C GLN A 162 3.13 3.22 9.53
N PRO A 163 2.94 3.68 8.27
CA PRO A 163 1.62 3.68 7.66
C PRO A 163 1.03 2.28 7.50
N THR A 164 1.84 1.25 7.33
CA THR A 164 1.43 -0.15 7.14
C THR A 164 1.28 -0.94 8.44
N SER A 165 1.52 -0.33 9.59
CA SER A 165 1.49 -1.02 10.88
C SER A 165 0.08 -1.17 11.42
N PHE A 166 -0.22 -2.29 12.08
CA PHE A 166 -1.48 -2.46 12.82
C PHE A 166 -1.74 -1.31 13.82
N PHE A 167 -0.69 -0.72 14.39
CA PHE A 167 -0.82 0.39 15.34
C PHE A 167 -1.34 1.69 14.71
N SER A 168 -1.25 1.86 13.39
CA SER A 168 -1.79 3.04 12.69
C SER A 168 -3.32 3.02 12.59
N LEU A 169 -3.98 1.88 12.81
CA LEU A 169 -5.43 1.77 12.79
C LEU A 169 -6.09 2.59 13.90
N ARG A 170 -5.52 2.55 15.11
CA ARG A 170 -6.08 3.25 16.27
C ARG A 170 -6.21 4.76 16.03
N PRO A 171 -5.16 5.50 15.63
CA PRO A 171 -5.30 6.93 15.37
C PRO A 171 -6.23 7.22 14.19
N LEU A 172 -6.23 6.40 13.13
CA LEU A 172 -7.17 6.55 12.01
C LEU A 172 -8.64 6.43 12.45
N ILE A 173 -8.94 5.40 13.25
CA ILE A 173 -10.29 5.18 13.81
C ILE A 173 -10.65 6.33 14.77
N THR A 174 -9.72 6.74 15.63
CA THR A 174 -9.94 7.83 16.57
C THR A 174 -10.26 9.14 15.83
N GLU A 175 -9.51 9.46 14.78
CA GLU A 175 -9.73 10.65 13.97
C GLU A 175 -11.10 10.62 13.29
N PHE A 176 -11.51 9.46 12.74
CA PHE A 176 -12.83 9.29 12.13
C PHE A 176 -13.99 9.66 13.08
N PHE A 177 -13.90 9.25 14.36
CA PHE A 177 -14.92 9.56 15.36
C PHE A 177 -14.80 10.97 15.97
N THR A 178 -13.58 11.52 16.04
CA THR A 178 -13.32 12.83 16.68
C THR A 178 -13.77 14.00 15.80
N LEU A 179 -13.75 13.81 14.48
CA LEU A 179 -14.29 14.77 13.53
C LEU A 179 -15.83 14.78 13.61
N GLY A 180 -16.38 15.66 14.46
CA GLY A 180 -17.83 15.79 14.70
C GLY A 180 -18.68 16.01 13.44
N SER A 181 -19.94 15.54 13.50
CA SER A 181 -21.11 15.64 12.61
C SER A 181 -20.94 15.81 11.08
N PHE A 182 -21.77 15.09 10.33
CA PHE A 182 -21.90 15.04 8.85
C PHE A 182 -22.43 16.35 8.22
N THR A 183 -22.10 17.52 8.76
CA THR A 183 -22.81 18.77 8.43
C THR A 183 -22.22 19.52 7.23
N SER A 184 -21.08 19.08 6.65
CA SER A 184 -20.45 19.74 5.49
C SER A 184 -19.78 18.77 4.52
N TRP A 185 -19.96 18.97 3.21
CA TRP A 185 -19.35 18.15 2.13
C TRP A 185 -17.82 18.06 2.21
N ARG A 186 -17.15 19.15 2.60
CA ARG A 186 -15.70 19.17 2.81
C ARG A 186 -15.28 18.30 3.99
N SER A 187 -16.19 18.12 4.96
CA SER A 187 -15.97 17.24 6.10
C SER A 187 -16.03 15.76 5.70
N TRP A 188 -16.80 15.44 4.66
CA TRP A 188 -17.04 14.05 4.31
C TRP A 188 -15.89 13.43 3.52
N ARG A 189 -15.26 14.21 2.64
CA ARG A 189 -14.14 13.74 1.80
C ARG A 189 -12.93 13.27 2.62
N HIS A 190 -12.60 13.99 3.70
CA HIS A 190 -11.47 13.61 4.55
C HIS A 190 -11.80 12.36 5.39
N LYS A 191 -13.05 12.22 5.87
CA LYS A 191 -13.49 11.01 6.57
C LYS A 191 -13.38 9.80 5.67
N ILE A 192 -13.84 9.92 4.42
CA ILE A 192 -13.69 8.86 3.42
C ILE A 192 -12.21 8.49 3.23
N ALA A 193 -11.33 9.48 3.08
CA ALA A 193 -9.89 9.24 2.91
C ALA A 193 -9.28 8.51 4.13
N VAL A 194 -9.54 8.99 5.35
CA VAL A 194 -9.05 8.37 6.59
C VAL A 194 -9.61 6.96 6.78
N SER A 195 -10.92 6.76 6.56
CA SER A 195 -11.55 5.44 6.62
C SER A 195 -10.94 4.49 5.60
N TRP A 196 -10.70 4.94 4.39
CA TRP A 196 -10.11 4.12 3.35
C TRP A 196 -8.64 3.79 3.62
N LEU A 197 -7.88 4.72 4.18
CA LEU A 197 -6.52 4.43 4.67
C LEU A 197 -6.55 3.33 5.75
N ALA A 198 -7.53 3.36 6.67
CA ALA A 198 -7.69 2.31 7.69
C ALA A 198 -8.07 0.95 7.09
N VAL A 199 -9.04 0.92 6.17
CA VAL A 199 -9.39 -0.27 5.39
C VAL A 199 -8.18 -0.80 4.62
N SER A 200 -7.32 0.09 4.13
CA SER A 200 -6.12 -0.30 3.38
C SER A 200 -5.04 -0.95 4.24
N VAL A 201 -4.87 -0.47 5.48
CA VAL A 201 -3.97 -1.14 6.44
C VAL A 201 -4.48 -2.54 6.76
N LEU A 202 -5.79 -2.70 6.99
CA LEU A 202 -6.38 -4.03 7.18
C LEU A 202 -6.20 -4.91 5.95
N GLY A 203 -6.47 -4.38 4.75
CA GLY A 203 -6.29 -5.10 3.49
C GLY A 203 -4.86 -5.58 3.29
N LEU A 204 -3.87 -4.75 3.60
CA LEU A 204 -2.44 -5.12 3.53
C LEU A 204 -2.08 -6.23 4.53
N LEU A 205 -2.68 -6.23 5.72
CA LEU A 205 -2.46 -7.27 6.74
C LEU A 205 -3.14 -8.59 6.36
N THR A 206 -4.30 -8.55 5.70
CA THR A 206 -5.05 -9.75 5.30
C THR A 206 -4.63 -10.31 3.95
N LEU A 207 -3.99 -9.51 3.09
CA LEU A 207 -3.60 -9.92 1.74
C LEU A 207 -2.74 -11.19 1.70
N PRO A 208 -1.67 -11.35 2.51
CA PRO A 208 -0.90 -12.59 2.52
C PRO A 208 -1.73 -13.82 2.88
N VAL A 209 -2.68 -13.66 3.81
CA VAL A 209 -3.58 -14.75 4.25
C VAL A 209 -4.55 -15.11 3.14
N ALA A 210 -5.09 -14.12 2.42
CA ALA A 210 -5.96 -14.37 1.27
C ALA A 210 -5.20 -15.07 0.13
N LEU A 211 -3.95 -14.66 -0.14
CA LEU A 211 -3.10 -15.27 -1.15
C LEU A 211 -2.66 -16.70 -0.78
N ASP A 212 -2.43 -16.97 0.50
CA ASP A 212 -2.15 -18.32 1.02
C ASP A 212 -3.38 -19.23 0.90
N ALA A 213 -4.55 -18.73 1.28
CA ALA A 213 -5.80 -19.48 1.21
C ALA A 213 -6.27 -19.76 -0.24
N MET A 214 -5.75 -19.03 -1.24
CA MET A 214 -6.18 -19.20 -2.63
C MET A 214 -5.53 -20.40 -3.31
N THR A 215 -4.41 -20.89 -2.78
CA THR A 215 -3.65 -22.01 -3.31
C THR A 215 -3.61 -23.16 -2.33
N GLY A 216 -3.38 -24.35 -2.85
CA GLY A 216 -3.09 -25.49 -2.03
C GLY A 216 -2.80 -26.72 -2.85
N TYR A 217 -2.50 -27.81 -2.15
CA TYR A 217 -2.35 -29.12 -2.75
C TYR A 217 -3.36 -30.09 -2.18
N VAL A 218 -3.89 -30.95 -3.05
CA VAL A 218 -4.87 -31.98 -2.72
C VAL A 218 -4.35 -33.33 -3.18
N GLN A 219 -4.83 -34.41 -2.55
CA GLN A 219 -4.55 -35.74 -3.05
C GLN A 219 -5.29 -35.94 -4.36
N ARG A 220 -4.57 -36.44 -5.38
CA ARG A 220 -5.15 -36.75 -6.68
C ARG A 220 -6.32 -37.73 -6.49
N GLN A 221 -7.43 -37.47 -7.17
CA GLN A 221 -8.56 -38.40 -7.24
C GLN A 221 -8.58 -39.05 -8.62
N ASP A 222 -8.71 -40.36 -8.66
CA ASP A 222 -8.93 -41.11 -9.90
C ASP A 222 -10.39 -41.59 -9.94
N ALA A 223 -10.96 -41.66 -11.14
CA ALA A 223 -12.32 -42.14 -11.35
C ALA A 223 -12.30 -43.62 -11.74
N ILE A 224 -13.05 -44.44 -11.02
CA ILE A 224 -13.29 -45.84 -11.33
C ILE A 224 -14.78 -46.08 -11.61
N VAL A 225 -15.09 -47.07 -12.43
CA VAL A 225 -16.46 -47.51 -12.71
C VAL A 225 -16.67 -48.86 -12.01
N ARG A 226 -17.69 -48.93 -11.14
CA ARG A 226 -18.10 -50.15 -10.45
C ARG A 226 -19.41 -50.67 -11.03
N PHE A 227 -19.40 -51.91 -11.47
CA PHE A 227 -20.56 -52.60 -12.02
C PHE A 227 -21.30 -53.40 -10.95
N ASP A 228 -22.57 -53.75 -11.22
CA ASP A 228 -23.42 -54.51 -10.29
C ASP A 228 -22.90 -55.93 -10.01
N ASP A 229 -22.12 -56.48 -10.95
CA ASP A 229 -21.42 -57.76 -10.82
C ASP A 229 -20.19 -57.71 -9.90
N GLY A 230 -19.84 -56.51 -9.39
CA GLY A 230 -18.69 -56.26 -8.55
C GLY A 230 -17.39 -55.97 -9.30
N THR A 231 -17.40 -55.97 -10.63
CA THR A 231 -16.23 -55.62 -11.46
C THR A 231 -15.90 -54.13 -11.31
N ILE A 232 -14.60 -53.82 -11.14
CA ILE A 232 -14.08 -52.46 -11.05
C ILE A 232 -13.12 -52.23 -12.21
N VAL A 233 -13.34 -51.18 -12.97
CA VAL A 233 -12.46 -50.76 -14.08
C VAL A 233 -12.15 -49.28 -13.98
N ASP A 234 -11.02 -48.87 -14.56
CA ASP A 234 -10.72 -47.44 -14.70
C ASP A 234 -11.79 -46.76 -15.57
N TYR A 235 -12.09 -45.51 -15.25
CA TYR A 235 -13.05 -44.74 -16.03
C TYR A 235 -12.57 -44.55 -17.48
N ASP A 236 -13.40 -45.00 -18.43
CA ASP A 236 -13.29 -44.68 -19.85
C ASP A 236 -14.66 -44.16 -20.32
N PRO A 237 -14.74 -42.99 -20.97
CA PRO A 237 -16.00 -42.42 -21.45
C PRO A 237 -16.77 -43.32 -22.44
N ARG A 238 -16.12 -44.35 -23.00
CA ARG A 238 -16.74 -45.35 -23.88
C ARG A 238 -17.48 -46.45 -23.11
N ILE A 239 -17.20 -46.59 -21.82
CA ILE A 239 -17.80 -47.62 -20.97
C ILE A 239 -19.14 -47.09 -20.43
N SER A 240 -20.21 -47.87 -20.63
CA SER A 240 -21.57 -47.55 -20.18
C SER A 240 -22.10 -48.64 -19.25
N GLY A 241 -22.94 -48.28 -18.28
CA GLY A 241 -23.66 -49.25 -17.44
C GLY A 241 -23.05 -49.57 -16.06
N GLY A 242 -22.17 -48.71 -15.52
CA GLY A 242 -21.67 -48.82 -14.14
C GLY A 242 -21.70 -47.49 -13.38
N GLN A 243 -21.58 -47.54 -12.06
CA GLN A 243 -21.56 -46.36 -11.20
C GLN A 243 -20.14 -45.78 -11.12
N ILE A 244 -19.99 -44.49 -11.39
CA ILE A 244 -18.71 -43.78 -11.23
C ILE A 244 -18.45 -43.58 -9.73
N GLN A 245 -17.29 -44.01 -9.26
CA GLN A 245 -16.81 -43.82 -7.91
C GLN A 245 -15.43 -43.15 -7.93
N CYS A 246 -15.25 -42.13 -7.10
CA CYS A 246 -13.99 -41.43 -6.96
C CYS A 246 -13.16 -42.08 -5.86
N VAL A 247 -11.90 -42.40 -6.18
CA VAL A 247 -10.98 -43.04 -5.26
C VAL A 247 -9.67 -42.25 -5.16
N PRO A 248 -9.01 -42.26 -3.99
CA PRO A 248 -7.72 -41.62 -3.82
C PRO A 248 -6.67 -42.28 -4.73
N GLY A 249 -6.15 -41.50 -5.67
CA GLY A 249 -5.09 -41.89 -6.58
C GLY A 249 -3.69 -41.77 -5.96
N PHE A 250 -2.69 -42.11 -6.78
CA PHE A 250 -1.28 -41.92 -6.42
C PHE A 250 -0.79 -40.53 -6.79
N GLY A 251 -0.32 -39.79 -5.79
CA GLY A 251 0.28 -38.46 -5.95
C GLY A 251 -0.62 -37.31 -5.50
N TYR A 252 -0.08 -36.11 -5.61
CA TYR A 252 -0.69 -34.86 -5.20
C TYR A 252 -0.76 -33.90 -6.38
N GLN A 253 -1.79 -33.06 -6.38
CA GLN A 253 -1.95 -32.01 -7.38
C GLN A 253 -1.94 -30.66 -6.66
N TRP A 254 -1.29 -29.67 -7.25
CA TRP A 254 -1.28 -28.30 -6.74
C TRP A 254 -2.22 -27.44 -7.59
N GLY A 255 -2.92 -26.53 -6.95
CA GLY A 255 -3.95 -25.78 -7.64
C GLY A 255 -4.46 -24.58 -6.86
N PHE A 256 -5.56 -24.06 -7.37
CA PHE A 256 -6.20 -22.86 -6.87
C PHE A 256 -7.66 -23.12 -6.52
N SER A 257 -8.16 -22.40 -5.52
CA SER A 257 -9.60 -22.22 -5.29
C SER A 257 -10.10 -21.07 -6.16
N SER A 258 -10.89 -21.39 -7.19
CA SER A 258 -11.50 -20.42 -8.09
C SER A 258 -12.36 -19.41 -7.32
N SER A 259 -13.09 -19.87 -6.30
CA SER A 259 -13.94 -19.01 -5.47
C SER A 259 -13.13 -17.99 -4.68
N ILE A 260 -12.00 -18.38 -4.07
CA ILE A 260 -11.15 -17.45 -3.31
C ILE A 260 -10.41 -16.50 -4.25
N ILE A 261 -9.93 -16.99 -5.39
CA ILE A 261 -9.34 -16.13 -6.43
C ILE A 261 -10.32 -15.03 -6.80
N LEU A 262 -11.57 -15.37 -7.14
CA LEU A 262 -12.55 -14.39 -7.59
C LEU A 262 -12.85 -13.33 -6.51
N ASN A 263 -13.03 -13.77 -5.27
CA ASN A 263 -13.28 -12.86 -4.14
C ASN A 263 -12.06 -11.94 -3.89
N THR A 264 -10.85 -12.51 -3.89
CA THR A 264 -9.61 -11.77 -3.67
C THR A 264 -9.35 -10.75 -4.78
N MET A 265 -9.60 -11.13 -6.04
CA MET A 265 -9.48 -10.22 -7.19
C MET A 265 -10.49 -9.08 -7.13
N SER A 266 -11.74 -9.38 -6.76
CA SER A 266 -12.80 -8.37 -6.63
C SER A 266 -12.51 -7.35 -5.52
N LEU A 267 -12.10 -7.84 -4.35
CA LEU A 267 -11.70 -6.99 -3.23
C LEU A 267 -10.44 -6.19 -3.55
N SER A 268 -9.46 -6.79 -4.22
CA SER A 268 -8.23 -6.11 -4.64
C SER A 268 -8.53 -5.02 -5.67
N PHE A 269 -9.40 -5.27 -6.65
CA PHE A 269 -9.82 -4.25 -7.62
C PHE A 269 -10.48 -3.05 -6.94
N MET A 270 -11.44 -3.31 -6.03
CA MET A 270 -12.07 -2.27 -5.23
C MET A 270 -11.04 -1.50 -4.41
N TRP A 271 -10.07 -2.19 -3.82
CA TRP A 271 -8.97 -1.60 -3.06
C TRP A 271 -8.08 -0.68 -3.91
N ILE A 272 -7.58 -1.17 -5.05
CA ILE A 272 -6.73 -0.41 -5.98
C ILE A 272 -7.49 0.81 -6.49
N PHE A 273 -8.78 0.67 -6.83
CA PHE A 273 -9.61 1.78 -7.29
C PHE A 273 -9.70 2.89 -6.25
N GLY A 274 -10.01 2.57 -4.98
CA GLY A 274 -10.07 3.60 -3.96
C GLY A 274 -8.71 4.21 -3.62
N MET A 275 -7.62 3.43 -3.67
CA MET A 275 -6.26 3.97 -3.55
C MET A 275 -5.93 4.94 -4.69
N PHE A 276 -6.36 4.62 -5.90
CA PHE A 276 -6.22 5.50 -7.06
C PHE A 276 -7.05 6.78 -6.91
N CYS A 277 -8.28 6.70 -6.39
CA CYS A 277 -9.09 7.89 -6.10
C CYS A 277 -8.43 8.82 -5.07
N ILE A 278 -7.84 8.27 -4.00
CA ILE A 278 -7.11 9.05 -2.99
C ILE A 278 -5.87 9.69 -3.59
N TRP A 279 -5.10 8.91 -4.35
CA TRP A 279 -3.92 9.41 -5.05
C TRP A 279 -4.30 10.55 -5.99
N LEU A 280 -5.37 10.40 -6.78
CA LEU A 280 -5.88 11.46 -7.65
C LEU A 280 -6.32 12.70 -6.88
N ASP A 281 -7.05 12.57 -5.75
CA ASP A 281 -7.42 13.74 -4.93
C ASP A 281 -6.18 14.47 -4.43
N ALA A 282 -5.15 13.74 -3.98
CA ALA A 282 -3.90 14.33 -3.55
C ALA A 282 -3.21 15.08 -4.71
N GLN A 283 -3.05 14.45 -5.88
CA GLN A 283 -2.39 15.11 -7.02
C GLN A 283 -3.16 16.35 -7.52
N TRP A 284 -4.49 16.29 -7.59
CA TRP A 284 -5.29 17.39 -8.15
C TRP A 284 -5.54 18.52 -7.19
N CYS A 285 -5.62 18.23 -5.90
CA CYS A 285 -6.13 19.20 -4.96
C CYS A 285 -5.12 19.64 -3.91
N SER A 286 -4.01 18.93 -3.68
CA SER A 286 -2.96 19.38 -2.76
C SER A 286 -2.14 20.51 -3.36
N GLU A 287 -1.94 21.58 -2.60
CA GLU A 287 -1.11 22.72 -3.01
C GLU A 287 0.38 22.43 -2.84
N LEU A 288 0.78 21.76 -1.74
CA LEU A 288 2.17 21.38 -1.48
C LEU A 288 2.65 20.37 -2.53
N ARG A 289 1.83 19.37 -2.87
CA ARG A 289 2.18 18.34 -3.86
C ARG A 289 2.32 18.92 -5.28
N LYS A 290 1.46 19.86 -5.67
CA LYS A 290 1.56 20.56 -6.97
C LYS A 290 2.85 21.34 -7.11
N LYS A 291 3.36 21.88 -6.01
CA LYS A 291 4.60 22.65 -5.96
C LYS A 291 5.84 21.80 -5.69
N GLY A 292 5.72 20.47 -5.82
CA GLY A 292 6.84 19.56 -5.71
C GLY A 292 7.25 19.21 -4.28
N ARG A 293 6.52 19.68 -3.26
CA ARG A 293 6.77 19.28 -1.87
C ARG A 293 6.09 17.95 -1.59
N GLY A 294 6.88 16.88 -1.50
CA GLY A 294 6.46 15.57 -1.01
C GLY A 294 6.65 15.42 0.50
N LEU A 295 5.88 14.52 1.11
CA LEU A 295 6.03 14.14 2.52
C LEU A 295 6.84 12.84 2.61
N GLY A 296 8.15 12.96 2.82
CA GLY A 296 9.03 11.82 3.13
C GLY A 296 9.32 11.73 4.63
N VAL A 297 10.00 10.66 5.05
CA VAL A 297 10.38 10.43 6.45
C VAL A 297 11.05 11.65 7.08
N TRP A 298 12.13 12.15 6.50
CA TRP A 298 12.88 13.29 7.04
C TRP A 298 12.07 14.58 7.12
N ARG A 299 11.26 14.86 6.09
CA ARG A 299 10.38 16.02 6.11
C ARG A 299 9.33 15.89 7.20
N GLY A 300 8.78 14.69 7.38
CA GLY A 300 7.86 14.40 8.46
C GLY A 300 8.50 14.48 9.85
N VAL A 301 9.78 14.12 10.01
CA VAL A 301 10.53 14.36 11.27
C VAL A 301 10.61 15.85 11.58
N VAL A 302 11.05 16.66 10.61
CA VAL A 302 11.20 18.11 10.81
C VAL A 302 9.86 18.77 11.09
N ASP A 303 8.86 18.50 10.26
CA ASP A 303 7.51 19.08 10.42
C ASP A 303 6.85 18.63 11.74
N LEU A 304 7.06 17.38 12.17
CA LEU A 304 6.54 16.89 13.45
C LEU A 304 7.29 17.49 14.66
N ALA A 305 8.62 17.55 14.60
CA ALA A 305 9.44 18.07 15.69
C ALA A 305 9.10 19.54 15.97
N GLU A 306 8.99 20.34 14.90
CA GLU A 306 8.57 21.74 14.99
C GLU A 306 7.17 21.88 15.62
N ALA A 307 6.20 21.07 15.18
CA ALA A 307 4.85 21.10 15.71
C ALA A 307 4.76 20.67 17.18
N VAL A 308 5.62 19.73 17.61
CA VAL A 308 5.73 19.28 18.99
C VAL A 308 6.34 20.38 19.87
N GLU A 309 7.40 21.04 19.39
CA GLU A 309 8.03 22.15 20.09
C GLU A 309 7.08 23.35 20.24
N GLU A 310 6.30 23.67 19.20
CA GLU A 310 5.29 24.73 19.26
C GLU A 310 4.25 24.48 20.37
N GLN A 311 3.81 23.23 20.55
CA GLN A 311 2.73 22.90 21.47
C GLN A 311 3.18 22.53 22.89
N LEU A 312 4.36 21.94 23.05
CA LEU A 312 4.87 21.46 24.34
C LEU A 312 6.05 22.29 24.88
N GLY A 313 6.61 23.18 24.05
CA GLY A 313 7.81 23.95 24.35
C GLY A 313 9.12 23.16 24.14
N SER A 314 10.25 23.85 24.32
CA SER A 314 11.60 23.33 24.07
C SER A 314 12.10 22.32 25.13
N SER A 315 11.39 22.16 26.25
CA SER A 315 11.83 21.35 27.40
C SER A 315 11.31 19.91 27.39
N THR A 316 11.11 19.30 26.21
CA THR A 316 10.53 17.94 26.08
C THR A 316 11.52 16.81 26.33
N GLY A 317 12.83 17.06 26.24
CA GLY A 317 13.87 16.03 26.28
C GLY A 317 13.98 15.20 27.57
N ALA A 318 13.51 15.71 28.71
CA ALA A 318 13.55 15.01 29.99
C ALA A 318 12.30 14.16 30.29
N TYR A 319 11.26 14.23 29.45
CA TYR A 319 9.99 13.55 29.69
C TYR A 319 10.03 12.09 29.21
N SER A 320 9.50 11.17 30.02
CA SER A 320 9.25 9.79 29.58
C SER A 320 8.23 9.73 28.43
N ASP A 321 8.38 8.78 27.52
CA ASP A 321 7.46 8.54 26.39
C ASP A 321 5.97 8.51 26.81
N ARG A 322 5.63 7.82 27.89
CA ARG A 322 4.24 7.73 28.39
C ARG A 322 3.65 9.09 28.76
N ARG A 323 4.45 9.98 29.38
CA ARG A 323 4.02 11.35 29.75
C ARG A 323 3.90 12.22 28.51
N LEU A 324 4.88 12.12 27.60
CA LEU A 324 4.87 12.85 26.33
C LEU A 324 3.64 12.48 25.50
N LYS A 325 3.37 11.19 25.33
CA LYS A 325 2.18 10.69 24.63
C LYS A 325 0.87 11.16 25.26
N LYS A 326 0.80 11.27 26.60
CA LYS A 326 -0.39 11.80 27.30
C LYS A 326 -0.59 13.30 27.04
N ALA A 327 0.49 14.07 26.93
CA ALA A 327 0.44 15.49 26.60
C ALA A 327 0.04 15.69 25.12
N LEU A 328 0.65 14.93 24.20
CA LEU A 328 0.33 14.97 22.77
C LEU A 328 -1.11 14.58 22.46
N ARG A 329 -1.72 13.65 23.21
CA ARG A 329 -3.15 13.32 23.06
C ARG A 329 -4.10 14.44 23.47
N LYS A 330 -3.63 15.41 24.25
CA LYS A 330 -4.38 16.61 24.65
C LYS A 330 -4.03 17.84 23.79
N ALA A 331 -3.00 17.72 22.96
CA ALA A 331 -2.55 18.76 22.04
C ALA A 331 -3.68 19.09 21.04
N LYS A 332 -3.68 20.32 20.54
CA LYS A 332 -4.61 20.74 19.49
C LYS A 332 -4.21 20.08 18.17
N GLY A 333 -5.22 19.83 17.32
CA GLY A 333 -4.97 19.35 15.97
C GLY A 333 -4.13 20.35 15.18
N VAL A 334 -3.21 19.85 14.37
CA VAL A 334 -2.25 20.62 13.59
C VAL A 334 -2.57 20.58 12.11
N LYS A 335 -2.22 21.65 11.41
CA LYS A 335 -2.48 21.85 9.99
C LYS A 335 -1.30 22.59 9.36
N TYR A 336 -1.04 22.38 8.07
CA TYR A 336 -0.06 23.17 7.34
C TYR A 336 -0.50 24.63 7.21
N THR A 337 0.38 25.53 7.63
CA THR A 337 0.22 26.98 7.57
C THR A 337 1.47 27.63 6.95
N VAL A 338 1.32 28.87 6.52
CA VAL A 338 2.44 29.69 6.03
C VAL A 338 2.55 30.88 6.99
N GLY A 339 3.69 31.02 7.64
CA GLY A 339 4.06 32.17 8.46
C GLY A 339 5.22 32.94 7.84
N GLU A 340 5.55 34.10 8.40
CA GLU A 340 6.82 34.77 8.11
C GLU A 340 7.95 34.08 8.87
N ALA A 341 9.07 33.80 8.20
CA ALA A 341 10.24 33.22 8.85
C ALA A 341 10.88 34.24 9.81
N ALA A 342 11.30 33.79 10.99
CA ALA A 342 12.01 34.63 11.95
C ALA A 342 13.44 34.94 11.46
N GLY A 343 13.61 36.01 10.69
CA GLY A 343 14.90 36.47 10.18
C GLY A 343 14.77 37.58 9.11
N ARG A 344 15.77 38.47 9.02
CA ARG A 344 15.82 39.56 8.01
C ARG A 344 15.82 38.96 6.60
N GLY A 345 14.67 38.99 5.92
CA GLY A 345 14.62 38.58 4.51
C GLY A 345 13.26 38.30 3.87
N GLY A 346 12.12 38.52 4.54
CA GLY A 346 10.79 38.37 3.93
C GLY A 346 10.50 36.96 3.38
N SER A 347 11.26 35.94 3.79
CA SER A 347 11.02 34.55 3.41
C SER A 347 9.84 33.98 4.21
N LEU A 348 9.01 33.19 3.53
CA LEU A 348 7.87 32.51 4.11
C LEU A 348 8.31 31.17 4.71
N HIS A 349 7.76 30.77 5.84
CA HIS A 349 8.03 29.48 6.46
C HIS A 349 6.78 28.60 6.41
N ILE A 350 6.91 27.38 5.89
CA ILE A 350 5.82 26.41 5.84
C ILE A 350 5.97 25.48 7.02
N LYS A 351 5.08 25.65 8.01
CA LYS A 351 5.10 24.89 9.25
C LYS A 351 3.81 24.12 9.47
N LEU A 352 3.89 23.11 10.33
CA LEU A 352 2.75 22.36 10.82
C LEU A 352 2.36 22.95 12.19
N SER A 353 1.24 23.66 12.26
CA SER A 353 0.89 24.49 13.43
C SER A 353 -0.53 24.25 13.92
N ALA A 354 -0.77 24.51 15.20
CA ALA A 354 -2.09 24.46 15.82
C ALA A 354 -2.86 25.80 15.71
N GLU A 355 -2.23 26.84 15.16
CA GLU A 355 -2.84 28.15 15.01
C GLU A 355 -3.97 28.15 13.97
N PRO A 356 -5.06 28.91 14.21
CA PRO A 356 -6.11 29.06 13.22
C PRO A 356 -5.54 29.72 11.95
N SER A 357 -5.59 29.00 10.83
CA SER A 357 -5.15 29.52 9.54
C SER A 357 -6.24 29.43 8.48
N ALA A 358 -6.19 30.39 7.55
CA ALA A 358 -6.95 30.30 6.31
C ALA A 358 -6.50 29.08 5.48
N ARG A 359 -7.21 28.83 4.38
CA ARG A 359 -6.83 27.79 3.42
C ARG A 359 -5.40 28.03 2.92
N LEU A 360 -4.56 27.01 3.01
CA LEU A 360 -3.19 27.05 2.51
C LEU A 360 -3.18 27.44 1.02
N ARG A 361 -2.44 28.50 0.69
CA ARG A 361 -2.11 28.91 -0.68
C ARG A 361 -0.67 29.37 -0.68
N LEU A 362 0.13 28.77 -1.57
CA LEU A 362 1.53 29.11 -1.72
C LEU A 362 1.69 30.05 -2.92
N LEU A 363 2.53 31.06 -2.79
CA LEU A 363 3.02 31.89 -3.90
C LEU A 363 4.11 31.14 -4.67
N PHE A 364 4.16 31.27 -6.00
CA PHE A 364 5.22 30.65 -6.82
C PHE A 364 6.55 31.38 -6.65
N ASP A 365 6.52 32.71 -6.64
CA ASP A 365 7.71 33.56 -6.48
C ASP A 365 8.15 33.77 -5.02
N GLY A 366 7.43 33.16 -4.06
CA GLY A 366 7.77 33.24 -2.65
C GLY A 366 9.05 32.44 -2.36
N LYS A 367 9.99 33.04 -1.62
CA LYS A 367 11.14 32.31 -1.07
C LYS A 367 10.71 31.63 0.22
N TYR A 368 10.89 30.32 0.30
CA TYR A 368 10.53 29.55 1.48
C TYR A 368 11.77 29.08 2.24
N ALA A 369 11.79 29.31 3.55
CA ALA A 369 12.82 28.82 4.47
C ALA A 369 12.37 27.52 5.13
#